data_AF-A0A4Q6E1B1-F1
#
_entry.id   AF-A0A4Q6E1B1-F1
#
_cell.length_a   1.000
_cell.length_b   1.000
_cell.length_c   1.000
_cell.angle_alpha   90.00
_cell.angle_beta   90.00
_cell.angle_gamma   90.00
#
_symmetry.space_group_name_H-M   'P 1'
#
loop_
_entity.id
_entity.type
_entity.pdbx_description
1 polymer ?
#
loop_
_entity_poly.entity_id
_entity_poly.type
_entity_poly.pdbx_seq_one_letter_code
_entity_poly.pdbx_strand_id
1 'polypeptide(L)'
;MRARLHSLDTMRAFLMLLGVIFHSVQFSLTGHGATGEAPFYDAFIFFVHSWRMPAFFLLSGFFTELLTERRGWRLSLSNRLRRVGGPFLLALLIVLPINVFFISAYVDLAQGRTESVFTLSFLQEALFHRWRKPKLHHLWFLYYLLGFFAVYFAARPVALKWKIPAGWAKPLLYAGLF
;
A
#
# COMPACT_ATOMS: atom_id res chain seq x y z
N MET A 1 27.80 -9.02 13.06
CA MET A 1 26.41 -9.01 12.56
C MET A 1 25.62 -8.00 13.38
N ARG A 2 25.04 -6.96 12.78
CA ARG A 2 24.13 -6.06 13.54
C ARG A 2 22.84 -6.82 13.87
N ALA A 3 22.36 -6.65 15.10
CA ALA A 3 21.13 -7.25 15.59
C ALA A 3 19.94 -6.92 14.67
N ARG A 4 19.03 -7.88 14.55
CA ARG A 4 17.76 -7.68 13.85
C ARG A 4 16.86 -6.83 14.74
N LEU A 5 16.26 -5.78 14.19
CA LEU A 5 15.38 -4.88 14.96
C LEU A 5 14.04 -5.56 15.22
N HIS A 6 14.01 -6.44 16.23
CA HIS A 6 12.86 -7.28 16.56
C HIS A 6 11.60 -6.46 16.86
N SER A 7 11.73 -5.32 17.54
CA SER A 7 10.61 -4.42 17.84
C SER A 7 9.92 -3.89 16.57
N LEU A 8 10.67 -3.52 15.54
CA LEU A 8 10.13 -3.01 14.28
C LEU A 8 9.51 -4.12 13.42
N ASP A 9 10.06 -5.33 13.50
CA ASP A 9 9.47 -6.49 12.84
C ASP A 9 8.14 -6.88 13.52
N THR A 10 8.07 -6.85 14.86
CA THR A 10 6.83 -7.03 15.62
C THR A 10 5.81 -5.95 15.28
N MET A 11 6.22 -4.68 15.22
CA MET A 11 5.33 -3.59 14.83
C MET A 11 4.77 -3.79 13.42
N ARG A 12 5.60 -4.20 12.46
CA ARG A 12 5.13 -4.54 11.11
C ARG A 12 4.12 -5.68 11.16
N ALA A 13 4.40 -6.76 11.89
CA ALA A 13 3.49 -7.90 12.00
C ALA A 13 2.14 -7.49 12.61
N PHE A 14 2.15 -6.68 13.66
CA PHE A 14 0.96 -6.12 14.27
C PHE A 14 0.15 -5.27 13.28
N LEU A 15 0.80 -4.36 12.55
CA LEU A 15 0.13 -3.54 11.53
C LEU A 15 -0.47 -4.39 10.41
N MET A 16 0.16 -5.51 10.02
CA MET A 16 -0.37 -6.44 9.03
C MET A 16 -1.62 -7.17 9.56
N LEU A 17 -1.58 -7.64 10.80
CA LEU A 17 -2.74 -8.29 11.45
C LEU A 17 -3.93 -7.31 11.58
N LEU A 18 -3.65 -6.07 11.96
CA LEU A 18 -4.67 -5.02 12.06
C LEU A 18 -5.34 -4.72 10.72
N GLY A 19 -4.64 -4.96 9.60
CA GLY A 19 -5.20 -4.91 8.26
C GLY A 19 -6.27 -5.98 8.01
N VAL A 20 -6.05 -7.21 8.49
CA VAL A 20 -7.03 -8.31 8.37
C VAL A 20 -8.30 -7.98 9.15
N ILE A 21 -8.15 -7.55 10.41
CA ILE A 21 -9.29 -7.16 11.26
C ILE A 21 -10.08 -6.03 10.62
N PHE A 22 -9.40 -5.02 10.08
CA PHE A 22 -10.02 -3.90 9.37
C PHE A 22 -10.91 -4.37 8.20
N HIS A 23 -10.40 -5.29 7.36
CA HIS A 23 -11.18 -5.80 6.24
C HIS A 23 -12.35 -6.68 6.67
N SER A 24 -12.20 -7.46 7.74
CA SER A 24 -13.29 -8.23 8.32
C SER A 24 -14.43 -7.33 8.81
N VAL A 25 -14.11 -6.28 9.59
CA VAL A 25 -15.11 -5.33 10.08
C VAL A 25 -15.78 -4.57 8.93
N GLN A 26 -14.99 -4.12 7.95
CA GLN A 26 -15.52 -3.44 6.76
C GLN A 26 -16.51 -4.32 6.00
N PHE A 27 -16.20 -5.61 5.82
CA PHE A 27 -17.09 -6.55 5.15
C PHE A 27 -18.41 -6.74 5.90
N SER A 28 -18.34 -6.90 7.24
CA SER A 28 -19.52 -7.05 8.10
C SER A 28 -20.49 -5.86 8.01
N LEU A 29 -19.97 -4.64 7.84
CA LEU A 29 -20.81 -3.44 7.66
C LEU A 29 -21.46 -3.38 6.26
N THR A 30 -20.74 -3.79 5.21
CA THR A 30 -21.23 -3.69 3.82
C THR A 30 -22.10 -4.87 3.36
N GLY A 31 -21.99 -6.05 3.99
CA GLY A 31 -22.52 -7.30 3.44
C GLY A 31 -23.91 -7.75 3.94
N HIS A 32 -24.46 -7.16 5.01
CA HIS A 32 -25.61 -7.75 5.72
C HIS A 32 -26.76 -6.78 6.04
N GLY A 33 -26.92 -5.69 5.29
CA GLY A 33 -28.04 -4.77 5.55
C GLY A 33 -28.03 -4.19 6.97
N ALA A 34 -26.83 -4.01 7.54
CA ALA A 34 -26.60 -3.24 8.76
C ALA A 34 -26.92 -1.77 8.48
N THR A 35 -28.22 -1.51 8.36
CA THR A 35 -28.88 -0.20 8.34
C THR A 35 -28.99 0.36 9.76
N GLY A 36 -28.10 -0.08 10.66
CA GLY A 36 -28.04 0.37 12.04
C GLY A 36 -26.82 1.26 12.22
N GLU A 37 -27.04 2.45 12.76
CA GLU A 37 -26.00 3.32 13.29
C GLU A 37 -25.06 2.49 14.18
N ALA A 38 -23.86 2.19 13.70
CA ALA A 38 -22.83 1.53 14.49
C ALA A 38 -21.59 2.42 14.59
N PRO A 39 -21.70 3.58 15.28
CA PRO A 39 -20.63 4.59 15.35
C PRO A 39 -19.29 4.00 15.84
N PHE A 40 -19.34 2.95 16.66
CA PHE A 40 -18.15 2.26 17.14
C PHE A 40 -17.32 1.64 16.00
N TYR A 41 -17.95 0.92 15.06
CA TYR A 41 -17.22 0.27 13.98
C TYR A 41 -16.66 1.31 13.00
N ASP A 42 -17.42 2.37 12.72
CA ASP A 42 -16.95 3.49 11.90
C ASP A 42 -15.77 4.21 12.56
N ALA A 43 -15.85 4.51 13.85
CA ALA A 43 -14.76 5.10 14.62
C ALA A 43 -13.53 4.20 14.64
N PHE A 44 -13.72 2.88 14.79
CA PHE A 44 -12.64 1.89 14.73
C PHE A 44 -11.97 1.88 13.35
N ILE A 45 -12.75 1.77 12.27
CA ILE A 45 -12.25 1.80 10.89
C ILE A 45 -11.47 3.09 10.65
N PHE A 46 -12.03 4.24 11.03
CA PHE A 46 -11.40 5.54 10.85
C PHE A 46 -10.08 5.65 11.63
N PHE A 47 -10.08 5.26 12.90
CA PHE A 47 -8.89 5.29 13.75
C PHE A 47 -7.79 4.39 13.21
N VAL A 48 -8.13 3.12 12.93
CA VAL A 48 -7.20 2.12 12.42
C VAL A 48 -6.63 2.56 11.07
N HIS A 49 -7.46 3.04 10.16
CA HIS A 49 -7.00 3.50 8.85
C HIS A 49 -6.08 4.71 8.96
N SER A 50 -6.49 5.73 9.72
CA SER A 50 -5.75 6.98 9.89
C SER A 50 -4.38 6.77 10.54
N TRP A 51 -4.23 5.78 11.42
CA TRP A 51 -2.97 5.53 12.10
C TRP A 51 -2.09 4.48 11.39
N ARG A 52 -2.68 3.36 10.97
CA ARG A 52 -1.95 2.24 10.36
C ARG A 52 -1.30 2.63 9.05
N MET A 53 -2.00 3.40 8.20
CA MET A 53 -1.50 3.75 6.87
C MET A 53 -0.24 4.64 6.96
N PRO A 54 -0.23 5.77 7.71
CA PRO A 54 1.00 6.53 7.95
C PRO A 54 2.11 5.71 8.60
N ALA A 55 1.80 4.87 9.59
CA ALA A 55 2.79 4.02 10.25
C ALA A 55 3.50 3.08 9.27
N PHE A 56 2.76 2.48 8.31
CA PHE A 56 3.36 1.67 7.24
C PHE A 56 4.29 2.47 6.33
N PHE A 57 3.90 3.69 5.93
CA PHE A 57 4.74 4.53 5.08
C PHE A 57 6.04 4.93 5.80
N LEU A 58 5.95 5.32 7.08
CA LEU A 58 7.12 5.66 7.91
C LEU A 58 8.07 4.46 8.06
N LEU A 59 7.53 3.28 8.41
CA LEU A 59 8.32 2.05 8.48
C LEU A 59 9.00 1.73 7.15
N SER A 60 8.27 1.85 6.05
CA SER A 60 8.81 1.56 4.72
C SER A 60 9.97 2.50 4.37
N GLY A 61 9.84 3.79 4.68
CA GLY A 61 10.91 4.77 4.54
C GLY A 61 12.13 4.42 5.40
N PHE A 62 11.92 4.16 6.69
CA PHE A 62 12.98 3.78 7.63
C PHE A 62 13.78 2.56 7.14
N PHE A 63 13.09 1.48 6.77
CA PHE A 63 13.76 0.29 6.24
C PHE A 63 14.42 0.54 4.88
N THR A 64 13.97 1.52 4.12
CA THR A 64 14.58 1.90 2.83
C THR A 64 15.89 2.64 3.05
N GLU A 65 15.97 3.59 3.98
CA GLU A 65 17.25 4.20 4.36
C GLU A 65 18.20 3.15 4.93
N LEU A 66 17.73 2.31 5.87
CA LEU A 66 18.56 1.25 6.44
C LEU A 66 19.13 0.30 5.37
N LEU A 67 18.35 -0.01 4.33
CA LEU A 67 18.82 -0.81 3.20
C LEU A 67 19.80 -0.03 2.32
N THR A 68 19.54 1.25 2.07
CA THR A 68 20.38 2.14 1.28
C THR A 68 21.74 2.35 1.93
N GLU A 69 21.81 2.52 3.25
CA GLU A 69 23.08 2.60 3.98
C GLU A 69 23.89 1.30 3.86
N ARG A 70 23.22 0.15 3.94
CA ARG A 70 23.88 -1.17 3.96
C ARG A 70 24.33 -1.67 2.59
N ARG A 71 23.53 -1.42 1.54
CA ARG A 71 23.75 -1.99 0.19
C ARG A 71 24.00 -0.92 -0.87
N GLY A 72 23.94 0.35 -0.50
CA GLY A 72 24.05 1.45 -1.42
C GLY A 72 22.75 1.74 -2.17
N TRP A 73 22.75 2.93 -2.75
CA TRP A 73 21.63 3.56 -3.43
C TRP A 73 20.98 2.73 -4.53
N ARG A 74 21.77 2.31 -5.53
CA ARG A 74 21.28 1.65 -6.74
C ARG A 74 20.66 0.28 -6.43
N LEU A 75 21.28 -0.48 -5.54
CA LEU A 75 20.77 -1.79 -5.12
C LEU A 75 19.49 -1.66 -4.29
N SER A 76 19.40 -0.63 -3.44
CA SER A 76 18.18 -0.34 -2.69
C SER A 76 17.01 0.00 -3.62
N LEU A 77 17.21 0.90 -4.59
CA LEU A 77 16.19 1.26 -5.58
C LEU A 77 15.70 0.04 -6.37
N SER A 78 16.62 -0.74 -6.93
CA SER A 78 16.28 -1.95 -7.69
C SER A 78 15.50 -2.96 -6.83
N ASN A 79 15.90 -3.16 -5.58
CA ASN A 79 15.19 -4.03 -4.65
C ASN A 79 13.76 -3.53 -4.36
N ARG A 80 13.55 -2.22 -4.18
CA ARG A 80 12.22 -1.65 -3.94
C ARG A 80 11.33 -1.75 -5.18
N LEU A 81 11.85 -1.45 -6.36
CA LEU A 81 11.11 -1.59 -7.61
C LEU A 81 10.69 -3.04 -7.88
N ARG A 82 11.57 -4.02 -7.63
CA ARG A 82 11.21 -5.44 -7.79
C ARG A 82 10.17 -5.92 -6.78
N ARG A 83 10.31 -5.51 -5.51
CA ARG A 83 9.44 -5.98 -4.42
C ARG A 83 8.09 -5.24 -4.30
N VAL A 84 7.98 -4.03 -4.83
CA VAL A 84 6.77 -3.21 -4.75
C VAL A 84 6.21 -2.94 -6.15
N GLY A 85 7.07 -2.49 -7.08
CA GLY A 85 6.69 -2.25 -8.47
C GLY A 85 6.30 -3.52 -9.21
N GLY A 86 7.01 -4.63 -9.00
CA GLY A 86 6.66 -5.94 -9.58
C GLY A 86 5.24 -6.39 -9.20
N PRO A 87 4.91 -6.53 -7.90
CA PRO A 87 3.55 -6.85 -7.48
C PRO A 87 2.51 -5.82 -7.91
N PHE A 88 2.86 -4.53 -7.94
CA PHE A 88 1.95 -3.49 -8.43
C PHE A 88 1.60 -3.68 -9.91
N LEU A 89 2.58 -3.90 -10.78
CA LEU A 89 2.35 -4.14 -12.21
C LEU A 89 1.56 -5.43 -12.44
N LEU A 90 1.90 -6.50 -11.71
CA LEU A 90 1.16 -7.76 -11.79
C LEU A 90 -0.31 -7.57 -11.38
N ALA A 91 -0.55 -6.88 -10.28
CA ALA A 91 -1.90 -6.64 -9.82
C ALA A 91 -2.67 -5.65 -10.72
N LEU A 92 -1.97 -4.71 -11.36
CA LEU A 92 -2.56 -3.79 -12.33
C LEU A 92 -2.97 -4.50 -13.63
N LEU A 93 -2.13 -5.40 -14.15
CA LEU A 93 -2.34 -6.04 -15.45
C LEU A 93 -3.18 -7.32 -15.36
N ILE A 94 -3.18 -8.00 -14.21
CA ILE A 94 -3.85 -9.29 -14.03
C ILE A 94 -5.03 -9.14 -13.08
N VAL A 95 -4.78 -8.69 -11.85
CA VAL A 95 -5.81 -8.69 -10.80
C VAL A 95 -6.92 -7.70 -11.10
N LEU A 96 -6.59 -6.50 -11.61
CA LEU A 96 -7.58 -5.47 -11.88
C LEU A 96 -8.55 -5.85 -13.02
N PRO A 97 -8.11 -6.34 -14.19
CA PRO A 97 -9.02 -6.82 -15.23
C PRO A 97 -9.91 -7.98 -14.76
N ILE A 98 -9.34 -8.94 -14.02
CA ILE A 98 -10.09 -10.06 -13.45
C ILE A 98 -11.17 -9.55 -12.48
N ASN A 99 -10.83 -8.63 -11.60
CA ASN A 99 -11.77 -8.06 -10.64
C ASN A 99 -12.92 -7.33 -11.35
N VAL A 100 -12.60 -6.54 -12.38
CA VAL A 100 -13.59 -5.83 -13.20
C VAL A 100 -14.53 -6.83 -13.88
N PHE A 101 -13.99 -7.91 -14.45
CA PHE A 101 -14.78 -8.98 -15.09
C PHE A 101 -15.78 -9.63 -14.13
N PHE A 102 -15.34 -10.02 -12.94
CA PHE A 102 -16.23 -10.67 -11.97
C PHE A 102 -17.30 -9.71 -11.44
N ILE A 103 -16.97 -8.44 -11.21
CA ILE A 103 -17.94 -7.43 -10.77
C ILE A 103 -18.97 -7.17 -11.86
N SER A 104 -18.57 -7.02 -13.13
CA SER A 104 -19.51 -6.81 -14.22
C SER A 104 -20.42 -8.03 -14.43
N ALA A 105 -19.85 -9.24 -14.42
CA ALA A 105 -20.61 -10.48 -14.53
C ALA A 105 -21.66 -10.62 -13.41
N TYR A 106 -21.28 -10.29 -12.17
CA TYR A 106 -22.20 -10.32 -11.03
C TYR A 106 -23.34 -9.31 -11.18
N VAL A 107 -23.02 -8.07 -11.59
CA VAL A 107 -24.03 -7.01 -11.80
C VAL A 107 -25.00 -7.37 -12.93
N ASP A 108 -24.49 -7.93 -14.03
CA ASP A 108 -25.33 -8.33 -15.16
C ASP A 108 -26.27 -9.48 -14.79
N LEU A 109 -25.74 -10.50 -14.09
CA LEU A 109 -26.55 -11.60 -13.56
C LEU A 109 -27.62 -11.11 -12.58
N ALA A 110 -27.27 -10.20 -11.67
CA ALA A 110 -28.21 -9.62 -10.71
C ALA A 110 -29.31 -8.77 -11.38
N GLN A 111 -29.05 -8.23 -12.57
CA GLN A 111 -30.00 -7.44 -13.36
C GLN A 111 -30.72 -8.26 -14.45
N GLY A 112 -30.51 -9.58 -14.49
CA GLY A 112 -31.12 -10.46 -15.49
C GLY A 112 -30.62 -10.23 -16.92
N ARG A 113 -29.47 -9.56 -17.09
CA ARG A 113 -28.84 -9.30 -18.39
C ARG A 113 -27.93 -10.48 -18.74
N THR A 114 -28.18 -11.12 -19.89
CA THR A 114 -27.39 -12.27 -20.40
C THR A 114 -26.45 -11.89 -21.54
N GLU A 115 -26.39 -10.61 -21.90
CA GLU A 115 -25.49 -10.09 -22.93
C GLU A 115 -24.03 -10.37 -22.54
N SER A 116 -23.23 -10.80 -23.51
CA SER A 116 -21.88 -11.33 -23.25
C SER A 116 -20.99 -10.33 -22.49
N VAL A 117 -20.51 -10.75 -21.32
CA VAL A 117 -19.60 -10.00 -20.44
C VAL A 117 -18.25 -9.70 -21.14
N PHE A 118 -17.97 -10.35 -22.27
CA PHE A 118 -16.72 -10.27 -23.05
C PHE A 118 -16.87 -9.49 -24.36
N THR A 119 -17.57 -8.35 -24.34
CA THR A 119 -17.68 -7.46 -25.50
C THR A 119 -16.44 -6.60 -25.69
N LEU A 120 -16.20 -6.13 -26.92
CA LEU A 120 -15.18 -5.11 -27.20
C LEU A 120 -15.42 -3.83 -26.40
N SER A 121 -16.68 -3.49 -26.11
CA SER A 121 -17.05 -2.40 -25.22
C SER A 121 -16.59 -2.65 -23.79
N PHE A 122 -16.70 -3.87 -23.24
CA PHE A 122 -16.12 -4.22 -21.94
C PHE A 122 -14.60 -4.01 -21.89
N LEU A 123 -13.87 -4.48 -22.91
CA LEU A 123 -12.43 -4.26 -23.01
C LEU A 123 -12.12 -2.77 -23.10
N GLN A 124 -12.90 -2.00 -23.85
CA GLN A 124 -12.75 -0.57 -23.98
C GLN A 124 -13.07 0.18 -22.68
N GLU A 125 -14.09 -0.24 -21.94
CA GLU A 125 -14.48 0.32 -20.63
C GLU A 125 -13.40 0.04 -19.58
N ALA A 126 -12.90 -1.20 -19.54
CA ALA A 126 -11.87 -1.69 -18.63
C ALA A 126 -10.50 -1.05 -18.91
N LEU A 127 -10.15 -0.83 -20.18
CA LEU A 127 -8.86 -0.26 -20.60
C LEU A 127 -8.84 1.27 -20.70
N PHE A 128 -9.96 1.94 -20.99
CA PHE A 128 -9.96 3.40 -21.26
C PHE A 128 -10.78 4.20 -20.24
N HIS A 129 -11.98 3.76 -19.87
CA HIS A 129 -12.83 4.52 -18.93
C HIS A 129 -12.42 4.35 -17.48
N ARG A 130 -12.13 3.11 -17.06
CA ARG A 130 -11.64 2.86 -15.70
C ARG A 130 -10.21 3.36 -15.49
N TRP A 131 -9.42 3.59 -16.54
CA TRP A 131 -8.08 4.21 -16.43
C TRP A 131 -8.10 5.73 -16.28
N ARG A 132 -9.19 6.42 -16.68
CA ARG A 132 -9.36 7.87 -16.46
C ARG A 132 -9.69 8.23 -15.01
N LYS A 133 -10.35 7.32 -14.29
CA LYS A 133 -10.54 7.37 -12.84
C LYS A 133 -10.28 5.97 -12.27
N PRO A 134 -9.01 5.53 -12.21
CA PRO A 134 -8.71 4.24 -11.67
C PRO A 134 -9.00 4.34 -10.19
N LYS A 135 -10.18 3.82 -9.81
CA LYS A 135 -10.43 3.41 -8.44
C LYS A 135 -9.48 2.25 -8.25
N LEU A 136 -8.22 2.55 -7.92
CA LEU A 136 -7.16 1.60 -7.61
C LEU A 136 -7.48 0.92 -6.26
N HIS A 137 -8.74 0.53 -6.05
CA HIS A 137 -9.41 0.18 -4.80
C HIS A 137 -8.45 -0.15 -3.66
N HIS A 138 -7.67 -1.23 -3.80
CA HIS A 138 -6.68 -1.67 -2.83
C HIS A 138 -5.21 -1.45 -3.26
N LEU A 139 -4.98 -1.16 -4.55
CA LEU A 139 -3.67 -0.83 -5.14
C LEU A 139 -3.17 0.57 -4.79
N TRP A 140 -4.03 1.42 -4.23
CA TRP A 140 -3.71 2.80 -3.88
C TRP A 140 -2.43 2.88 -3.04
N PHE A 141 -2.33 2.02 -2.02
CA PHE A 141 -1.19 1.97 -1.12
C PHE A 141 0.14 1.76 -1.85
N LEU A 142 0.18 0.89 -2.85
CA LEU A 142 1.39 0.57 -3.60
C LEU A 142 1.84 1.73 -4.49
N TYR A 143 0.92 2.44 -5.15
CA TYR A 143 1.32 3.59 -5.98
C TYR A 143 1.84 4.74 -5.11
N TYR A 144 1.20 5.02 -3.96
CA TYR A 144 1.71 6.03 -3.04
C TYR A 144 3.10 5.66 -2.53
N LEU A 145 3.31 4.37 -2.22
CA LEU A 145 4.60 3.91 -1.75
C LEU A 145 5.70 4.06 -2.82
N LEU A 146 5.39 3.75 -4.09
CA LEU A 146 6.28 4.02 -5.22
C LEU A 146 6.56 5.52 -5.37
N GLY A 147 5.54 6.37 -5.21
CA GLY A 147 5.69 7.83 -5.21
C GLY A 147 6.61 8.33 -4.09
N PHE A 148 6.40 7.87 -2.86
CA PHE A 148 7.27 8.21 -1.73
C PHE A 148 8.70 7.73 -1.95
N PHE A 149 8.89 6.53 -2.52
CA PHE A 149 10.22 6.08 -2.91
C PHE A 149 10.83 6.99 -3.98
N ALA A 150 10.10 7.38 -5.01
CA ALA A 150 10.60 8.29 -6.04
C ALA A 150 11.04 9.63 -5.42
N VAL A 151 10.24 10.21 -4.52
CA VAL A 151 10.59 11.44 -3.79
C VAL A 151 11.83 11.24 -2.93
N TYR A 152 11.88 10.18 -2.12
CA TYR A 152 13.04 9.86 -1.29
C TYR A 152 14.30 9.67 -2.15
N PHE A 153 14.20 8.92 -3.24
CA PHE A 153 15.32 8.69 -4.16
C PHE A 153 15.65 9.97 -4.97
N ALA A 154 14.76 10.93 -5.14
CA ALA A 154 15.13 12.22 -5.73
C ALA A 154 15.82 13.14 -4.71
N ALA A 155 15.33 13.15 -3.47
CA ALA A 155 15.72 14.09 -2.43
C ALA A 155 17.02 13.70 -1.71
N ARG A 156 17.30 12.41 -1.52
CA ARG A 156 18.44 11.96 -0.69
C ARG A 156 19.81 12.53 -1.12
N PRO A 157 20.19 12.61 -2.40
CA PRO A 157 21.48 13.18 -2.80
C PRO A 157 21.60 14.66 -2.42
N VAL A 158 20.49 15.40 -2.42
CA VAL A 158 20.42 16.79 -1.98
C VAL A 158 20.48 16.86 -0.45
N ALA A 159 19.73 16.02 0.25
CA ALA A 159 19.70 15.94 1.70
C ALA A 159 21.07 15.58 2.29
N LEU A 160 21.87 14.75 1.62
CA LEU A 160 23.24 14.45 2.05
C LEU A 160 24.22 15.62 1.87
N LYS A 161 23.94 16.54 0.93
CA LYS A 161 24.73 17.78 0.76
C LYS A 161 24.40 18.80 1.84
N TRP A 162 23.17 18.79 2.35
CA TRP A 162 22.82 19.52 3.56
C TRP A 162 23.50 18.84 4.75
N LYS A 163 24.54 19.47 5.30
CA LYS A 163 25.14 19.06 6.56
C LYS A 163 24.07 19.13 7.64
N ILE A 164 23.41 18.00 7.93
CA ILE A 164 22.52 17.89 9.08
C ILE A 164 23.38 18.20 10.31
N PRO A 165 23.03 19.21 11.14
CA PRO A 165 23.81 19.53 12.33
C PRO A 165 24.00 18.26 13.15
N ALA A 166 25.24 17.94 13.51
CA ALA A 166 25.61 16.67 14.13
C ALA A 166 24.79 16.33 15.39
N GLY A 167 24.15 17.31 16.04
CA GLY A 167 23.23 17.11 17.15
C GLY A 167 21.97 16.27 16.83
N TRP A 168 21.49 16.30 15.58
CA TRP A 168 20.30 15.53 15.15
C TRP A 168 20.64 14.16 14.57
N ALA A 169 21.88 13.96 14.10
CA ALA A 169 22.37 12.70 13.54
C ALA A 169 22.84 11.69 14.59
N LYS A 170 23.14 12.16 15.81
CA LYS A 170 23.71 11.34 16.89
C LYS A 170 22.77 10.23 17.41
N PRO A 171 21.45 10.39 17.54
CA PRO A 171 20.62 9.30 18.09
C PRO A 171 20.55 8.06 17.18
N LEU A 172 20.73 8.21 15.87
CA LEU A 172 20.62 7.10 14.91
C LEU A 172 21.95 6.37 14.67
N LEU A 173 23.09 7.05 14.85
CA LEU A 173 24.42 6.46 14.66
C LEU A 173 24.97 5.79 15.94
N TYR A 174 24.46 6.17 17.13
CA TYR A 174 24.84 5.57 18.43
C TYR A 174 23.83 4.55 18.98
N ALA A 175 22.79 4.17 18.24
CA ALA A 175 21.94 3.03 18.58
C ALA A 175 22.63 1.68 18.26
N GLY A 176 23.86 1.52 18.76
CA GLY A 176 24.48 0.25 19.13
C GLY A 176 24.02 -0.20 20.53
N LEU A 177 22.82 0.21 20.93
CA LEU A 177 22.06 -0.33 22.06
C LEU A 177 20.80 -0.96 21.46
N PHE A 178 20.66 -2.26 21.73
CA PHE A 178 19.72 -3.27 21.24
C PHE A 178 20.17 -4.04 19.99
#